data_AF-A0A924DGX2-F1
#
_entry.id   AF-A0A924DGX2-F1
#
_cell.length_a   1.000
_cell.length_b   1.000
_cell.length_c   1.000
_cell.angle_alpha   90.00
_cell.angle_beta   90.00
_cell.angle_gamma   90.00
#
_symmetry.space_group_name_H-M   'P 1'
#
loop_
_entity.id
_entity.type
_entity.pdbx_description
1 polymer ?
#
loop_
_entity_poly.entity_id
_entity_poly.type
_entity_poly.pdbx_seq_one_letter_code
_entity_poly.pdbx_strand_id
1 'polypeptide(L)'
;MKLNTLLLLIQKLETKIPHREVINPQLSSVNVAWHIEHTLIATIIITEQLVRSDPANYKCHFNKNRLLVLGMCKIPRGKGKAPKSVVPKEKSSLARIEKYMEIAKEKINATDGLNPRSFIDHPYLGLLNYKSSIRFMCIHAKHHLDIIDDILKAKHDQL
;
A
#
# COMPACT_ATOMS: atom_id res chain seq x y z
N MET A 1 -0.48 -7.12 -12.80
CA MET A 1 -1.10 -7.32 -11.47
C MET A 1 -2.57 -6.96 -11.59
N LYS A 2 -3.46 -7.76 -10.98
CA LYS A 2 -4.93 -7.65 -11.10
C LYS A 2 -5.54 -7.36 -9.72
N LEU A 3 -6.81 -6.98 -9.67
CA LEU A 3 -7.56 -6.73 -8.42
C LEU A 3 -7.47 -7.90 -7.42
N ASN A 4 -7.67 -9.13 -7.88
CA ASN A 4 -7.53 -10.34 -7.05
C ASN A 4 -6.13 -10.48 -6.44
N THR A 5 -5.08 -10.05 -7.15
CA THR A 5 -3.71 -10.05 -6.60
C THR A 5 -3.61 -9.08 -5.42
N LEU A 6 -4.25 -7.92 -5.50
CA LEU A 6 -4.26 -6.95 -4.40
C LEU A 6 -4.97 -7.52 -3.17
N LEU A 7 -6.16 -8.09 -3.34
CA LEU A 7 -6.91 -8.73 -2.25
C LEU A 7 -6.08 -9.82 -1.55
N LEU A 8 -5.41 -10.69 -2.32
CA LEU A 8 -4.52 -11.72 -1.75
C LEU A 8 -3.34 -11.12 -0.97
N LEU A 9 -2.78 -9.99 -1.40
CA LEU A 9 -1.70 -9.30 -0.67
C LEU A 9 -2.22 -8.68 0.63
N ILE A 10 -3.42 -8.10 0.62
CA ILE A 10 -4.07 -7.57 1.83
C ILE A 10 -4.36 -8.71 2.83
N GLN A 11 -4.88 -9.84 2.36
CA GLN A 11 -5.04 -11.05 3.20
C GLN A 11 -3.69 -11.55 3.76
N LYS A 12 -2.61 -11.48 2.99
CA LYS A 12 -1.28 -11.82 3.52
C LYS A 12 -0.84 -10.88 4.64
N LEU A 13 -1.12 -9.57 4.56
CA LEU A 13 -0.85 -8.64 5.67
C LEU A 13 -1.62 -9.01 6.93
N GLU A 14 -2.88 -9.45 6.78
CA GLU A 14 -3.72 -9.91 7.89
C GLU A 14 -3.06 -11.05 8.67
N THR A 15 -2.42 -12.00 7.97
CA THR A 15 -1.69 -13.10 8.63
C THR A 15 -0.50 -12.63 9.48
N LYS A 16 -0.04 -11.38 9.33
CA LYS A 16 1.08 -10.80 10.08
C LYS A 16 0.65 -10.03 11.33
N ILE A 17 -0.66 -9.81 11.54
CA ILE A 17 -1.21 -9.11 12.72
C ILE A 17 -0.76 -9.73 14.06
N PRO A 18 -0.62 -11.06 14.22
CA PRO A 18 -0.10 -11.64 15.46
C PRO A 18 1.30 -11.13 15.84
N HIS A 19 2.09 -10.64 14.87
CA HIS A 19 3.44 -10.12 15.08
C HIS A 19 3.52 -8.60 15.10
N ARG A 20 2.39 -7.89 15.21
CA ARG A 20 2.29 -6.42 15.10
C ARG A 20 3.30 -5.62 15.95
N GLU A 21 3.65 -6.10 17.14
CA GLU A 21 4.57 -5.39 18.05
C GLU A 21 6.05 -5.62 17.71
N VAL A 22 6.39 -6.54 16.80
CA VAL A 22 7.78 -6.84 16.44
C VAL A 22 8.40 -5.64 15.72
N ILE A 23 9.63 -5.30 16.10
CA ILE A 23 10.43 -4.24 15.50
C ILE A 23 11.88 -4.73 15.35
N ASN A 24 12.52 -4.35 14.25
CA ASN A 24 13.96 -4.50 14.07
C ASN A 24 14.54 -3.17 13.53
N PRO A 25 15.11 -2.32 14.40
CA PRO A 25 15.63 -1.00 14.03
C PRO A 25 16.72 -1.01 12.95
N GLN A 26 17.41 -2.14 12.73
CA GLN A 26 18.41 -2.28 11.66
C GLN A 26 17.77 -2.37 10.27
N LEU A 27 16.51 -2.84 10.20
CA LEU A 27 15.77 -3.01 8.94
C LEU A 27 14.72 -1.91 8.74
N SER A 28 14.06 -1.50 9.81
CA SER A 28 13.02 -0.46 9.79
C SER A 28 12.94 0.25 11.14
N SER A 29 12.78 1.57 11.10
CA SER A 29 12.61 2.38 12.32
C SER A 29 11.24 2.22 12.98
N VAL A 30 10.33 1.45 12.39
CA VAL A 30 8.96 1.25 12.85
C VAL A 30 8.61 -0.23 12.93
N ASN A 31 7.59 -0.57 13.73
CA ASN A 31 7.17 -1.95 13.97
C ASN A 31 6.27 -2.50 12.83
N VAL A 32 5.97 -3.79 12.90
CA VAL A 32 5.08 -4.48 11.95
C VAL A 32 3.70 -3.83 11.86
N ALA A 33 3.12 -3.41 13.00
CA ALA A 33 1.82 -2.75 13.05
C ALA A 33 1.77 -1.51 12.16
N TRP A 34 2.82 -0.68 12.22
CA TRP A 34 2.93 0.54 11.42
C TRP A 34 2.92 0.22 9.93
N HIS A 35 3.65 -0.79 9.49
CA HIS A 35 3.70 -1.18 8.07
C HIS A 35 2.34 -1.69 7.56
N ILE A 36 1.62 -2.45 8.38
CA ILE A 36 0.26 -2.90 8.07
C ILE A 36 -0.66 -1.69 7.96
N GLU A 37 -0.76 -0.84 8.99
CA GLU A 37 -1.65 0.33 8.97
C GLU A 37 -1.34 1.29 7.83
N HIS A 38 -0.07 1.61 7.59
CA HIS A 38 0.35 2.47 6.48
C HIS A 38 -0.14 1.93 5.13
N THR A 39 -0.02 0.62 4.91
CA THR A 39 -0.46 -0.03 3.68
C THR A 39 -1.98 0.04 3.51
N LEU A 40 -2.72 -0.20 4.59
CA LEU A 40 -4.19 -0.13 4.59
C LEU A 40 -4.69 1.29 4.32
N ILE A 41 -4.12 2.29 5.02
CA ILE A 41 -4.51 3.70 4.84
C ILE A 41 -4.24 4.16 3.41
N ALA A 42 -3.06 3.83 2.85
CA ALA A 42 -2.73 4.17 1.46
C ALA A 42 -3.71 3.53 0.48
N THR A 43 -4.05 2.26 0.70
CA THR A 43 -5.01 1.52 -0.12
C THR A 43 -6.39 2.18 -0.10
N ILE A 44 -6.93 2.47 1.09
CA ILE A 44 -8.23 3.13 1.27
C ILE A 44 -8.24 4.47 0.54
N ILE A 45 -7.26 5.33 0.79
CA ILE A 45 -7.20 6.66 0.16
C ILE A 45 -7.11 6.56 -1.37
N ILE A 46 -6.33 5.62 -1.92
CA ILE A 46 -6.22 5.42 -3.36
C ILE A 46 -7.55 4.95 -3.96
N THR A 47 -8.20 3.97 -3.33
CA THR A 47 -9.50 3.46 -3.81
C THR A 47 -10.60 4.52 -3.77
N GLU A 48 -10.64 5.37 -2.72
CA GLU A 48 -11.58 6.48 -2.64
C GLU A 48 -11.35 7.54 -3.72
N GLN A 49 -10.08 7.84 -4.03
CA GLN A 49 -9.76 8.75 -5.13
C GLN A 49 -10.18 8.17 -6.48
N LEU A 50 -9.97 6.88 -6.73
CA LEU A 50 -10.41 6.22 -7.96
C LEU A 50 -11.92 6.33 -8.15
N VAL A 51 -12.70 6.02 -7.11
CA VAL A 51 -14.17 6.08 -7.15
C VAL A 51 -14.66 7.50 -7.38
N ARG A 52 -14.03 8.50 -6.76
CA ARG A 52 -14.47 9.91 -6.85
C ARG A 52 -14.02 10.61 -8.13
N SER A 53 -12.98 10.12 -8.79
CA SER A 53 -12.40 10.78 -9.97
C SER A 53 -13.38 10.82 -11.15
N ASP A 54 -13.41 11.96 -11.85
CA ASP A 54 -14.11 12.08 -13.12
C ASP A 54 -13.20 11.62 -14.28
N PRO A 55 -13.51 10.52 -14.98
CA PRO A 55 -12.69 9.97 -16.07
C PRO A 55 -12.37 10.96 -17.22
N ALA A 56 -13.20 11.99 -17.42
CA ALA A 56 -12.97 13.03 -18.42
C ALA A 56 -11.74 13.89 -18.11
N ASN A 57 -11.39 14.04 -16.82
CA ASN A 57 -10.28 14.87 -16.36
C ASN A 57 -8.92 14.15 -16.41
N TYR A 58 -8.89 12.85 -16.72
CA TYR A 58 -7.62 12.13 -16.80
C TYR A 58 -6.73 12.62 -17.95
N LYS A 59 -5.50 13.01 -17.63
CA LYS A 59 -4.49 13.44 -18.61
C LYS A 59 -3.19 12.67 -18.41
N CYS A 60 -2.81 11.87 -19.40
CA CYS A 60 -1.53 11.18 -19.37
C CYS A 60 -0.38 12.17 -19.60
N HIS A 61 0.59 12.18 -18.69
CA HIS A 61 1.82 12.96 -18.80
C HIS A 61 3.00 12.11 -18.34
N PHE A 62 4.19 12.29 -18.88
CA PHE A 62 5.37 11.51 -18.50
C PHE A 62 5.79 11.78 -17.04
N ASN A 63 6.13 10.72 -16.30
CA ASN A 63 6.68 10.82 -14.94
C ASN A 63 7.79 9.76 -14.75
N LYS A 64 9.02 10.22 -14.45
CA LYS A 64 10.20 9.35 -14.32
C LYS A 64 10.07 8.35 -13.16
N ASN A 65 9.55 8.78 -12.02
CA ASN A 65 9.35 7.91 -10.86
C ASN A 65 8.31 6.83 -11.14
N ARG A 66 7.24 7.19 -11.86
CA ARG A 66 6.22 6.23 -12.31
C ARG A 66 6.82 5.19 -13.23
N LEU A 67 7.65 5.60 -14.20
CA LEU A 67 8.34 4.68 -15.09
C LEU A 67 9.25 3.73 -14.29
N LEU A 68 10.02 4.26 -13.34
CA LEU A 68 10.91 3.46 -12.49
C LEU A 68 10.14 2.44 -11.63
N VAL A 69 9.19 2.91 -10.80
CA VAL A 69 8.46 2.06 -9.85
C VAL A 69 7.60 1.02 -10.56
N LEU A 70 6.82 1.44 -11.57
CA LEU A 70 5.97 0.52 -12.30
C LEU A 70 6.80 -0.38 -13.21
N GLY A 71 7.84 0.13 -13.88
CA GLY A 71 8.71 -0.65 -14.77
C GLY A 71 9.48 -1.74 -14.04
N MET A 72 10.09 -1.42 -12.90
CA MET A 72 10.82 -2.39 -12.07
C MET A 72 9.92 -3.26 -11.19
N CYS A 73 8.62 -2.94 -11.09
CA CYS A 73 7.70 -3.56 -10.13
C CYS A 73 8.22 -3.54 -8.68
N LYS A 74 8.97 -2.49 -8.31
CA LYS A 74 9.67 -2.40 -7.03
C LYS A 74 9.75 -0.95 -6.55
N ILE A 75 9.59 -0.76 -5.25
CA ILE A 75 9.88 0.50 -4.56
C ILE A 75 11.28 0.37 -3.93
N PRO A 76 12.26 1.21 -4.29
CA PRO A 76 13.58 1.21 -3.68
C PRO A 76 13.51 1.51 -2.17
N ARG A 77 14.12 0.64 -1.35
CA ARG A 77 14.20 0.83 0.11
C ARG A 77 15.19 1.95 0.45
N GLY A 78 14.98 2.60 1.60
CA GLY A 78 15.88 3.62 2.16
C GLY A 78 15.88 4.98 1.47
N LYS A 79 15.11 5.18 0.40
CA LYS A 79 15.14 6.41 -0.42
C LYS A 79 13.84 7.23 -0.40
N GLY A 80 12.79 6.77 0.29
CA GLY A 80 11.46 7.40 0.27
C GLY A 80 10.89 7.63 1.66
N LYS A 81 10.25 8.80 1.85
CA LYS A 81 9.45 9.11 3.04
C LYS A 81 7.98 8.92 2.70
N ALA A 82 7.23 8.24 3.57
CA ALA A 82 5.79 8.11 3.42
C ALA A 82 5.10 9.49 3.46
N PRO A 83 4.15 9.79 2.56
CA PRO A 83 3.37 11.03 2.62
C PRO A 83 2.62 11.16 3.96
N LYS A 84 2.53 12.38 4.50
CA LYS A 84 1.86 12.65 5.79
C LYS A 84 0.42 12.13 5.86
N SER A 85 -0.28 12.07 4.72
CA SER A 85 -1.66 11.60 4.62
C SER A 85 -1.84 10.11 4.90
N VAL A 86 -0.77 9.31 4.76
CA VAL A 86 -0.81 7.84 4.91
C VAL A 86 0.06 7.35 6.08
N VAL A 87 0.57 8.26 6.91
CA VAL A 87 1.32 7.90 8.12
C VAL A 87 0.33 7.69 9.27
N PRO A 88 0.36 6.54 9.96
CA PRO A 88 -0.37 6.35 11.21
C PRO A 88 -0.03 7.45 12.22
N LYS A 89 -1.05 8.20 12.68
CA LYS A 89 -0.87 9.39 13.54
C LYS A 89 -0.69 9.07 15.01
N GLU A 90 -1.20 7.92 15.43
CA GLU A 90 -1.16 7.46 16.83
C GLU A 90 -0.60 6.03 16.84
N LYS A 91 -0.24 5.55 18.03
CA LYS A 91 0.16 4.14 18.22
C LYS A 91 -0.92 3.21 17.67
N SER A 92 -0.51 2.27 16.80
CA SER A 92 -1.39 1.27 16.21
C SER A 92 -2.04 0.42 17.29
N SER A 93 -3.35 0.18 17.17
CA SER A 93 -4.10 -0.73 18.03
C SER A 93 -4.68 -1.87 17.20
N LEU A 94 -4.86 -3.04 17.82
CA LEU A 94 -5.39 -4.23 17.13
C LEU A 94 -6.76 -3.92 16.50
N ALA A 95 -7.68 -3.36 17.28
CA ALA A 95 -9.02 -3.01 16.82
C ALA A 95 -9.00 -2.03 15.63
N ARG A 96 -8.04 -1.10 15.59
CA ARG A 96 -7.90 -0.17 14.47
C ARG A 96 -7.36 -0.85 13.22
N ILE A 97 -6.36 -1.73 13.36
CA ILE A 97 -5.83 -2.53 12.25
C ILE A 97 -6.93 -3.39 11.64
N GLU A 98 -7.69 -4.11 12.48
CA GLU A 98 -8.80 -4.97 12.04
C GLU A 98 -9.88 -4.14 11.32
N LYS A 99 -10.26 -2.99 11.88
CA LYS A 99 -11.20 -2.07 11.22
C LYS A 99 -10.70 -1.60 9.85
N TYR A 100 -9.44 -1.18 9.74
CA TYR A 100 -8.88 -0.76 8.45
C TYR A 100 -8.69 -1.91 7.46
N MET A 101 -8.51 -3.14 7.95
CA MET A 101 -8.43 -4.33 7.11
C MET A 101 -9.76 -4.55 6.39
N GLU A 102 -10.87 -4.53 7.12
CA GLU A 102 -12.21 -4.71 6.56
C GLU A 102 -12.57 -3.57 5.59
N ILE A 103 -12.32 -2.32 5.99
CA ILE A 103 -12.57 -1.16 5.10
C ILE A 103 -11.71 -1.26 3.83
N ALA A 104 -10.44 -1.66 3.92
CA ALA A 104 -9.59 -1.79 2.74
C ALA A 104 -10.13 -2.86 1.77
N LYS A 105 -10.54 -4.03 2.28
CA LYS A 105 -11.14 -5.11 1.46
C LYS A 105 -12.42 -4.62 0.76
N GLU A 106 -13.32 -3.96 1.50
CA GLU A 106 -14.56 -3.38 0.96
C GLU A 106 -14.26 -2.36 -0.14
N LYS A 107 -13.36 -1.41 0.12
CA LYS A 107 -13.03 -0.35 -0.84
C LYS A 107 -12.32 -0.88 -2.09
N ILE A 108 -11.48 -1.91 -1.96
CA ILE A 108 -10.88 -2.58 -3.13
C ILE A 108 -11.98 -3.17 -4.02
N ASN A 109 -12.94 -3.90 -3.44
CA ASN A 109 -14.06 -4.49 -4.19
C ASN A 109 -14.92 -3.43 -4.86
N ALA A 110 -15.16 -2.28 -4.20
CA ALA A 110 -15.88 -1.15 -4.77
C ALA A 110 -15.18 -0.51 -5.99
N THR A 111 -13.91 -0.86 -6.26
CA THR A 111 -13.21 -0.42 -7.47
C THR A 111 -13.36 -1.36 -8.66
N ASP A 112 -14.03 -2.51 -8.50
CA ASP A 112 -14.27 -3.41 -9.62
C ASP A 112 -15.21 -2.75 -10.66
N GLY A 113 -14.92 -2.95 -11.93
CA GLY A 113 -15.70 -2.35 -13.03
C GLY A 113 -15.60 -0.83 -13.19
N LEU A 114 -14.77 -0.12 -12.43
CA LEU A 114 -14.56 1.32 -12.63
C LEU A 114 -14.06 1.64 -14.04
N ASN A 115 -14.35 2.86 -14.49
CA ASN A 115 -13.88 3.34 -15.78
C ASN A 115 -12.34 3.22 -15.87
N PRO A 116 -11.77 2.67 -16.96
CA PRO A 116 -10.31 2.55 -17.10
C PRO A 116 -9.53 3.88 -16.99
N ARG A 117 -10.21 5.00 -17.21
CA ARG A 117 -9.67 6.37 -17.07
C ARG A 117 -9.92 7.00 -15.69
N SER A 118 -10.65 6.35 -14.77
CA SER A 118 -10.64 6.73 -13.36
C SER A 118 -9.19 6.80 -12.88
N PHE A 119 -8.87 7.78 -12.04
CA PHE A 119 -7.49 8.10 -11.73
C PHE A 119 -7.29 8.62 -10.31
N ILE A 120 -6.03 8.61 -9.88
CA ILE A 120 -5.58 9.30 -8.65
C ILE A 120 -4.50 10.31 -9.01
N ASP A 121 -4.27 11.29 -8.13
CA ASP A 121 -3.09 12.15 -8.19
C ASP A 121 -2.10 11.75 -7.09
N HIS A 122 -1.09 10.97 -7.48
CA HIS A 122 -0.13 10.43 -6.53
C HIS A 122 1.05 11.40 -6.32
N PRO A 123 1.42 11.76 -5.08
CA PRO A 123 2.42 12.81 -4.79
C PRO A 123 3.77 12.67 -5.52
N TYR A 124 4.21 11.44 -5.78
CA TYR A 124 5.48 11.15 -6.45
C TYR A 124 5.36 10.62 -7.88
N LEU A 125 4.21 10.03 -8.22
CA LEU A 125 4.02 9.29 -9.49
C LEU A 125 3.10 10.04 -10.47
N GLY A 126 2.55 11.18 -10.03
CA GLY A 126 1.57 11.97 -10.75
C GLY A 126 0.27 11.20 -10.95
N LEU A 127 -0.42 11.52 -12.04
CA LEU A 127 -1.70 10.92 -12.39
C LEU A 127 -1.52 9.43 -12.76
N LEU A 128 -2.19 8.56 -12.01
CA LEU A 128 -2.27 7.13 -12.29
C LEU A 128 -3.71 6.77 -12.67
N ASN A 129 -3.90 6.17 -13.85
CA ASN A 129 -5.18 5.59 -14.22
C ASN A 129 -5.47 4.32 -13.41
N TYR A 130 -6.70 3.82 -13.50
CA TYR A 130 -7.19 2.65 -12.78
C TYR A 130 -6.18 1.49 -12.77
N LYS A 131 -5.75 1.03 -13.95
CA LYS A 131 -4.80 -0.08 -14.09
C LYS A 131 -3.46 0.19 -13.40
N SER A 132 -2.94 1.42 -13.52
CA SER A 132 -1.68 1.82 -12.91
C SER A 132 -1.80 1.95 -11.39
N SER A 133 -2.94 2.42 -10.89
CA SER A 133 -3.24 2.54 -9.46
C SER A 133 -3.33 1.17 -8.80
N ILE A 134 -4.09 0.22 -9.39
CA ILE A 134 -4.16 -1.16 -8.90
C ILE A 134 -2.76 -1.81 -8.91
N ARG A 135 -1.99 -1.61 -9.98
CA ARG A 135 -0.61 -2.11 -10.07
C ARG A 135 0.28 -1.50 -8.98
N PHE A 136 0.19 -0.20 -8.75
CA PHE A 136 0.96 0.48 -7.71
C PHE A 136 0.62 -0.05 -6.32
N MET A 137 -0.67 -0.19 -5.97
CA MET A 137 -1.08 -0.75 -4.69
C MET A 137 -0.56 -2.18 -4.48
N CYS A 138 -0.53 -3.02 -5.53
CA CYS A 138 0.08 -4.35 -5.44
C CYS A 138 1.60 -4.29 -5.17
N ILE A 139 2.32 -3.40 -5.86
CA ILE A 139 3.77 -3.20 -5.66
C ILE A 139 4.03 -2.69 -4.23
N HIS A 140 3.22 -1.76 -3.75
CA HIS A 140 3.32 -1.16 -2.42
C HIS A 140 3.03 -2.17 -1.31
N ALA A 141 1.94 -2.93 -1.41
CA ALA A 141 1.62 -3.98 -0.45
C ALA A 141 2.69 -5.09 -0.42
N LYS A 142 3.18 -5.51 -1.59
CA LYS A 142 4.30 -6.46 -1.66
C LYS A 142 5.57 -5.90 -1.00
N HIS A 143 5.91 -4.65 -1.28
CA HIS A 143 7.07 -4.00 -0.67
C HIS A 143 7.00 -4.00 0.87
N HIS A 144 5.84 -3.73 1.45
CA HIS A 144 5.65 -3.77 2.90
C HIS A 144 5.66 -5.19 3.47
N LEU A 145 5.08 -6.17 2.76
CA LEU A 145 5.19 -7.59 3.12
C LEU A 145 6.65 -8.03 3.15
N ASP A 146 7.44 -7.69 2.12
CA ASP A 146 8.86 -8.04 2.07
C ASP A 146 9.64 -7.42 3.26
N ILE A 147 9.31 -6.20 3.69
CA ILE A 147 9.93 -5.57 4.88
C ILE A 147 9.52 -6.31 6.16
N ILE A 148 8.24 -6.63 6.31
CA ILE A 148 7.72 -7.36 7.47
C ILE A 148 8.39 -8.74 7.56
N ASP A 149 8.46 -9.47 6.45
CA ASP A 149 9.08 -10.79 6.42
C ASP A 149 10.56 -10.74 6.80
N ASP A 150 11.31 -9.73 6.36
CA ASP A 150 12.69 -9.52 6.78
C ASP A 150 12.80 -9.22 8.28
N ILE A 151 11.90 -8.37 8.83
CA ILE A 151 11.84 -8.09 10.28
C ILE A 151 11.59 -9.38 11.08
N LEU A 152 10.65 -10.22 10.62
CA LEU A 152 10.28 -11.45 11.32
C LEU A 152 11.36 -12.53 11.22
N LYS A 153 12.00 -12.66 10.06
CA LYS A 153 13.11 -13.60 9.87
C LYS A 153 14.28 -13.28 10.79
N ALA A 154 14.68 -12.00 10.84
CA ALA A 154 15.79 -11.57 11.70
C ALA A 154 15.52 -11.77 13.20
N LYS A 155 14.24 -11.81 13.63
CA LYS A 155 13.87 -12.17 15.00
C LYS A 155 14.05 -13.66 15.30
N HIS A 156 13.76 -14.52 14.33
CA HIS A 156 13.91 -15.97 14.49
C HIS A 156 15.40 -16.36 14.60
N ASP A 157 16.27 -15.71 13.83
CA ASP A 157 17.72 -15.96 13.86
C ASP A 157 18.43 -15.42 15.13
N GLN A 158 17.69 -14.75 16.03
CA GLN A 158 18.17 -14.23 17.31
C GLN A 158 17.70 -15.06 18.52
N LEU A 159 16.94 -16.14 18.30
CA LEU A 159 16.48 -17.10 19.29
C LEU A 159 17.27 -18.40 19.17
#